data_AF-A0A316NGQ3-F1
#
_entry.id   AF-A0A316NGQ3-F1
#
_cell.length_a   1.000
_cell.length_b   1.000
_cell.length_c   1.000
_cell.angle_alpha   90.00
_cell.angle_beta   90.00
_cell.angle_gamma   90.00
#
_symmetry.space_group_name_H-M   'P 1'
#
loop_
_entity.id
_entity.type
_entity.pdbx_description
1 polymer ?
#
loop_
_entity_poly.entity_id
_entity_poly.type
_entity_poly.pdbx_seq_one_letter_code
_entity_poly.pdbx_strand_id
1 'polypeptide(L)'
;MTKYLKVMFDENSGADSSVRYQIGEVNVASHWDPTAKSGKDFGGFNFSTESKIIRWLHRGDTLYDVIVPPDAEVIDVVDSATPHGVFRSNKIILQNPRKVTDEMALDFYYKSDIPEVAYYRALGAVALMDYKKTALQIFHDKVNESNVHTVLEEWNEMVHKKGRRQNETVLLIQDMLESLQKKAQNR
;
A
#
# COMPACT_ATOMS: atom_id res chain seq x y z
N MET A 1 -12.54 8.69 16.09
CA MET A 1 -11.84 9.65 15.21
C MET A 1 -10.95 8.84 14.27
N THR A 2 -11.01 9.08 12.96
CA THR A 2 -10.23 8.29 11.99
C THR A 2 -8.75 8.59 12.14
N LYS A 3 -7.93 7.56 12.34
CA LYS A 3 -6.47 7.70 12.40
C LYS A 3 -5.88 7.60 10.99
N TYR A 4 -5.24 8.67 10.55
CA TYR A 4 -4.58 8.72 9.25
C TYR A 4 -3.11 8.30 9.37
N LEU A 5 -2.66 7.55 8.37
CA LEU A 5 -1.33 6.97 8.32
C LEU A 5 -0.69 7.21 6.96
N LYS A 6 0.63 7.39 6.96
CA LYS A 6 1.44 7.43 5.74
C LYS A 6 2.65 6.53 5.90
N VAL A 7 3.01 5.83 4.84
CA VAL A 7 4.24 5.04 4.76
C VAL A 7 5.22 5.68 3.76
N MET A 8 6.50 5.73 4.14
CA MET A 8 7.59 6.39 3.41
C MET A 8 8.92 5.64 3.62
N PHE A 9 9.95 5.95 2.82
CA PHE A 9 11.30 5.43 3.03
C PHE A 9 12.10 6.42 3.85
N ASP A 10 12.23 6.16 5.14
CA ASP A 10 12.67 7.13 6.14
C ASP A 10 11.84 8.43 5.97
N GLU A 11 12.48 9.54 5.59
CA GLU A 11 11.85 10.84 5.36
C GLU A 11 11.52 11.12 3.89
N ASN A 12 11.73 10.15 2.98
CA ASN A 12 11.57 10.33 1.54
C ASN A 12 10.27 9.71 1.03
N SER A 13 9.62 10.39 0.07
CA SER A 13 8.42 9.88 -0.58
C SER A 13 8.67 8.56 -1.32
N GLY A 14 7.83 7.56 -1.09
CA GLY A 14 7.82 6.34 -1.91
C GLY A 14 7.23 6.50 -3.32
N ALA A 15 6.79 7.71 -3.68
CA ALA A 15 6.37 8.04 -5.05
C ALA A 15 7.46 8.79 -5.82
N ASP A 16 8.29 9.58 -5.12
CA ASP A 16 9.35 10.39 -5.69
C ASP A 16 10.47 10.59 -4.65
N SER A 17 11.60 9.91 -4.85
CA SER A 17 12.71 9.94 -3.88
C SER A 17 13.39 11.30 -3.76
N SER A 18 13.09 12.28 -4.63
CA SER A 18 13.58 13.65 -4.50
C SER A 18 12.78 14.48 -3.48
N VAL A 19 11.58 14.02 -3.10
CA VAL A 19 10.71 14.69 -2.14
C VAL A 19 11.00 14.18 -0.73
N ARG A 20 11.57 15.06 0.10
CA ARG A 20 11.82 14.84 1.52
C ARG A 20 10.81 15.61 2.38
N TYR A 21 10.30 14.96 3.42
CA TYR A 21 9.32 15.54 4.34
C TYR A 21 10.01 16.09 5.60
N GLN A 22 9.44 17.15 6.16
CA GLN A 22 9.82 17.71 7.46
C GLN A 22 8.95 17.07 8.54
N ILE A 23 9.57 16.36 9.49
CA ILE A 23 8.84 15.66 10.56
C ILE A 23 8.50 16.65 11.68
N GLY A 24 7.26 16.62 12.17
CA GLY A 24 6.76 17.54 13.18
C GLY A 24 6.35 18.93 12.66
N GLU A 25 6.59 19.21 11.37
CA GLU A 25 6.30 20.50 10.73
C GLU A 25 5.18 20.37 9.69
N VAL A 26 4.62 21.52 9.30
CA VAL A 26 3.63 21.58 8.21
C VAL A 26 4.34 21.44 6.87
N ASN A 27 4.12 20.31 6.22
CA ASN A 27 4.56 20.09 4.85
C ASN A 27 3.50 20.67 3.92
N VAL A 28 3.90 21.57 3.02
CA VAL A 28 3.02 22.18 2.00
C VAL A 28 3.42 21.67 0.63
N ALA A 29 2.45 21.20 -0.15
CA ALA A 29 2.71 20.67 -1.48
C ALA A 29 3.15 21.79 -2.42
N SER A 30 4.23 21.57 -3.17
CA SER A 30 4.70 22.50 -4.22
C SER A 30 3.76 22.58 -5.43
N HIS A 31 2.95 21.54 -5.62
CA HIS A 31 1.91 21.45 -6.64
C HIS A 31 0.67 20.79 -6.05
N TRP A 32 -0.51 21.34 -6.37
CA TRP A 32 -1.81 20.83 -5.94
C TRP A 32 -2.86 21.12 -7.01
N ASP A 33 -3.39 20.08 -7.64
CA ASP A 33 -4.55 20.16 -8.51
C ASP A 33 -5.64 19.19 -8.02
N PRO A 34 -6.67 19.70 -7.31
CA PRO A 34 -7.75 18.90 -6.79
C PRO A 34 -8.67 18.33 -7.89
N THR A 35 -8.63 18.90 -9.09
CA THR A 35 -9.53 18.57 -10.21
C THR A 35 -8.90 17.67 -11.27
N ALA A 36 -7.58 17.54 -11.24
CA ALA A 36 -6.83 16.71 -12.16
C ALA A 36 -7.39 15.27 -12.24
N LYS A 37 -7.36 14.71 -13.46
CA LYS A 37 -7.83 13.34 -13.76
C LYS A 37 -6.70 12.34 -13.99
N SER A 38 -5.45 12.80 -14.01
CA SER A 38 -4.27 11.96 -14.19
C SER A 38 -3.34 12.05 -12.99
N GLY A 39 -2.84 10.89 -12.54
CA GLY A 39 -2.03 10.78 -11.33
C GLY A 39 -0.77 11.65 -11.30
N LYS A 40 -0.19 11.94 -12.46
CA LYS A 40 1.00 12.79 -12.59
C LYS A 40 0.72 14.27 -12.28
N ASP A 41 -0.52 14.70 -12.45
CA ASP A 41 -0.93 16.12 -12.35
C ASP A 41 -1.61 16.42 -11.01
N PHE A 42 -1.90 15.40 -10.20
CA PHE A 42 -2.58 15.53 -8.92
C PHE A 42 -1.87 16.45 -7.92
N GLY A 43 -0.55 16.28 -7.76
CA GLY A 43 0.18 16.88 -6.65
C GLY A 43 -0.34 16.46 -5.27
N GLY A 44 0.04 17.22 -4.24
CA GLY A 44 -0.34 16.95 -2.86
C GLY A 44 0.33 15.73 -2.23
N PHE A 45 -0.15 15.38 -1.05
CA PHE A 45 0.35 14.25 -0.26
C PHE A 45 -0.71 13.18 -0.11
N ASN A 46 -0.36 11.94 -0.48
CA ASN A 46 -1.20 10.77 -0.25
C ASN A 46 -1.01 10.21 1.17
N PHE A 47 -2.10 9.84 1.80
CA PHE A 47 -2.14 9.08 3.06
C PHE A 47 -3.37 8.16 3.08
N SER A 48 -3.43 7.26 4.05
CA SER A 48 -4.46 6.22 4.16
C SER A 48 -4.95 6.12 5.62
N THR A 49 -5.76 5.11 5.90
CA THR A 49 -6.27 4.80 7.24
C THR A 49 -5.75 3.43 7.69
N GLU A 50 -5.83 3.16 9.00
CA GLU A 50 -5.42 1.85 9.55
C GLU A 50 -6.07 0.65 8.86
N SER A 51 -7.35 0.74 8.46
CA SER A 51 -8.06 -0.37 7.82
C SER A 51 -7.74 -0.54 6.32
N LYS A 52 -7.03 0.42 5.70
CA LYS A 52 -6.74 0.41 4.26
C LYS A 52 -5.25 0.44 3.94
N ILE A 53 -4.38 0.75 4.91
CA ILE A 53 -2.93 0.96 4.71
C ILE A 53 -2.18 -0.27 4.17
N ILE A 54 -2.68 -1.48 4.42
CA ILE A 54 -2.04 -2.75 4.00
C ILE A 54 -1.72 -2.77 2.50
N ARG A 55 -2.60 -2.18 1.68
CA ARG A 55 -2.47 -2.07 0.22
C ARG A 55 -1.28 -1.20 -0.21
N TRP A 56 -0.84 -0.30 0.67
CA TRP A 56 0.13 0.76 0.38
C TRP A 56 1.50 0.54 1.00
N LEU A 57 1.70 -0.52 1.80
CA LEU A 57 2.97 -0.76 2.51
C LEU A 57 4.20 -0.86 1.60
N HIS A 58 4.05 -1.24 0.33
CA HIS A 58 5.15 -1.19 -0.66
C HIS A 58 5.72 0.22 -0.96
N ARG A 59 5.11 1.28 -0.41
CA ARG A 59 5.52 2.68 -0.58
C ARG A 59 6.49 3.17 0.50
N GLY A 60 6.92 2.29 1.40
CA GLY A 60 7.92 2.66 2.39
C GLY A 60 8.11 1.62 3.46
N ASP A 61 9.16 1.78 4.25
CA ASP A 61 9.46 0.92 5.40
C ASP A 61 9.19 1.63 6.74
N THR A 62 8.75 2.88 6.71
CA THR A 62 8.55 3.73 7.88
C THR A 62 7.14 4.31 7.87
N LEU A 63 6.40 4.07 8.95
CA LEU A 63 5.03 4.52 9.17
C LEU A 63 4.98 5.77 10.02
N TYR A 64 4.11 6.70 9.65
CA TYR A 64 3.87 7.97 10.32
C TYR A 64 2.39 8.14 10.64
N ASP A 65 2.11 8.77 11.77
CA ASP A 65 0.80 9.36 12.03
C ASP A 65 0.67 10.64 11.19
N VAL A 66 -0.50 10.84 10.58
CA VAL A 66 -0.80 12.02 9.77
C VAL A 66 -1.80 12.89 10.50
N ILE A 67 -1.44 14.16 10.67
CA ILE A 67 -2.34 15.20 11.13
C ILE A 67 -2.63 16.10 9.92
N VAL A 68 -3.91 16.36 9.66
CA VAL A 68 -4.35 17.29 8.64
C VAL A 68 -4.55 18.66 9.28
N PRO A 69 -3.82 19.70 8.86
CA PRO A 69 -4.04 21.07 9.33
C PRO A 69 -5.48 21.55 9.08
N PRO A 70 -6.07 22.40 9.96
CA PRO A 70 -7.44 22.87 9.78
C PRO A 70 -7.71 23.65 8.48
N ASP A 71 -6.67 24.27 7.92
CA ASP A 71 -6.71 25.04 6.67
C ASP A 71 -6.28 24.23 5.44
N ALA A 72 -6.15 22.91 5.57
CA ALA A 72 -5.80 22.02 4.48
C ALA A 72 -7.03 21.68 3.62
N GLU A 73 -6.82 21.59 2.31
CA GLU A 73 -7.78 20.99 1.38
C GLU A 73 -7.55 19.49 1.34
N VAL A 74 -8.61 18.71 1.55
CA VAL A 74 -8.55 17.25 1.54
C VAL A 74 -9.53 16.68 0.52
N ILE A 75 -9.06 15.70 -0.25
CA ILE A 75 -9.87 14.89 -1.14
C ILE A 75 -9.85 13.45 -0.66
N ASP A 76 -11.04 12.87 -0.54
CA ASP A 76 -11.24 11.44 -0.40
C ASP A 76 -11.32 10.79 -1.80
N VAL A 77 -10.46 9.80 -2.05
CA VAL A 77 -10.46 9.07 -3.33
C VAL A 77 -11.44 7.91 -3.26
N VAL A 78 -12.67 8.17 -3.73
CA VAL A 78 -13.76 7.18 -3.74
C VAL A 78 -13.64 6.21 -4.91
N ASP A 79 -13.41 6.72 -6.12
CA ASP A 79 -13.36 5.92 -7.36
C ASP A 79 -12.00 5.23 -7.52
N SER A 80 -11.77 4.15 -6.77
CA SER A 80 -10.54 3.36 -6.88
C SER A 80 -10.74 1.88 -6.51
N ALA A 81 -9.72 1.05 -6.76
CA ALA A 81 -9.67 -0.34 -6.30
C ALA A 81 -9.69 -0.47 -4.76
N THR A 82 -9.52 0.62 -4.02
CA THR A 82 -9.63 0.67 -2.57
C THR A 82 -10.37 1.95 -2.18
N PRO A 83 -11.70 2.00 -2.35
CA PRO A 83 -12.51 3.18 -2.04
C PRO A 83 -12.28 3.65 -0.61
N HIS A 84 -12.16 4.96 -0.41
CA HIS A 84 -11.82 5.58 0.89
C HIS A 84 -10.48 5.10 1.47
N GLY A 85 -9.63 4.47 0.65
CA GLY A 85 -8.34 3.93 1.03
C GLY A 85 -7.17 4.85 0.77
N VAL A 86 -7.38 5.96 0.07
CA VAL A 86 -6.37 7.00 -0.16
C VAL A 86 -7.05 8.35 -0.03
N PHE A 87 -6.40 9.22 0.73
CA PHE A 87 -6.73 10.63 0.83
C PHE A 87 -5.58 11.43 0.24
N ARG A 88 -5.93 12.58 -0.33
CA ARG A 88 -4.98 13.56 -0.87
C ARG A 88 -5.15 14.86 -0.11
N SER A 89 -4.06 15.51 0.25
CA SER A 89 -4.10 16.84 0.86
C SER A 89 -3.03 17.76 0.32
N ASN A 90 -3.30 19.06 0.26
CA ASN A 90 -2.29 20.08 -0.03
C ASN A 90 -1.32 20.29 1.14
N LYS A 91 -1.70 19.93 2.37
CA LYS A 91 -0.88 20.07 3.59
C LYS A 91 -1.03 18.88 4.53
N ILE A 92 0.08 18.44 5.13
CA ILE A 92 0.07 17.43 6.20
C ILE A 92 1.15 17.75 7.25
N ILE A 93 0.96 17.24 8.46
CA ILE A 93 2.01 17.12 9.48
C ILE A 93 2.24 15.63 9.73
N LEU A 94 3.51 15.21 9.76
CA LEU A 94 3.91 13.84 10.00
C LEU A 94 4.57 13.70 11.36
N GLN A 95 4.14 12.71 12.15
CA GLN A 95 4.66 12.47 13.49
C GLN A 95 4.83 10.97 13.76
N ASN A 96 5.52 10.65 14.85
CA ASN A 96 5.69 9.30 15.38
C ASN A 96 6.23 8.28 14.33
N PRO A 97 7.41 8.52 13.74
CA PRO A 97 8.04 7.57 12.82
C PRO A 97 8.25 6.21 13.49
N ARG A 98 7.81 5.14 12.82
CA ARG A 98 7.98 3.75 13.29
C ARG A 98 8.37 2.87 12.11
N LYS A 99 9.43 2.07 12.23
CA LYS A 99 9.74 1.05 11.22
C LYS A 99 8.61 0.02 11.18
N VAL A 100 8.13 -0.27 9.98
CA VAL A 100 7.07 -1.26 9.78
C VAL A 100 7.68 -2.65 9.89
N THR A 101 7.19 -3.40 10.88
CA THR A 101 7.51 -4.82 11.06
C THR A 101 6.44 -5.69 10.40
N ASP A 102 6.76 -6.96 10.15
CA ASP A 102 5.79 -7.94 9.67
C ASP A 102 4.60 -8.09 10.64
N GLU A 103 4.86 -8.02 11.95
CA GLU A 103 3.82 -8.03 12.99
C GLU A 103 2.86 -6.85 12.88
N MET A 104 3.36 -5.66 12.57
CA MET A 104 2.52 -4.50 12.30
C MET A 104 1.73 -4.66 11.01
N ALA A 105 2.35 -5.19 9.95
CA ALA A 105 1.67 -5.47 8.69
C ALA A 105 0.53 -6.48 8.88
N LEU A 106 0.73 -7.51 9.70
CA LEU A 106 -0.29 -8.51 10.03
C LEU A 106 -1.45 -7.91 10.83
N ASP A 107 -1.15 -7.04 11.81
CA ASP A 107 -2.18 -6.30 12.55
C ASP A 107 -3.02 -5.40 11.61
N PHE A 108 -2.38 -4.71 10.66
CA PHE A 108 -3.11 -3.96 9.63
C PHE A 108 -3.97 -4.86 8.74
N TYR A 109 -3.49 -6.05 8.38
CA TYR A 109 -4.28 -7.03 7.64
C TYR A 109 -5.55 -7.42 8.40
N TYR A 110 -5.45 -7.76 9.69
CA TYR A 110 -6.61 -8.15 10.50
C TYR A 110 -7.61 -7.02 10.73
N LYS A 111 -7.13 -5.76 10.76
CA LYS A 111 -8.00 -4.57 10.82
C LYS A 111 -8.58 -4.18 9.47
N SER A 112 -8.13 -4.83 8.39
CA SER A 112 -8.41 -4.35 7.05
C SER A 112 -9.82 -4.68 6.59
N ASP A 113 -10.43 -3.70 5.93
CA ASP A 113 -11.75 -3.80 5.30
C ASP A 113 -11.68 -3.46 3.80
N ILE A 114 -10.53 -3.68 3.14
CA ILE A 114 -10.40 -3.44 1.70
C ILE A 114 -11.26 -4.44 0.89
N PRO A 115 -11.71 -4.08 -0.33
CA PRO A 115 -12.41 -5.02 -1.19
C PRO A 115 -11.60 -6.30 -1.44
N GLU A 116 -12.26 -7.43 -1.60
CA GLU A 116 -11.57 -8.74 -1.65
C GLU A 116 -10.49 -8.81 -2.74
N VAL A 117 -10.80 -8.34 -3.94
CA VAL A 117 -9.85 -8.28 -5.06
C VAL A 117 -8.63 -7.40 -4.77
N ALA A 118 -8.76 -6.41 -3.89
CA ALA A 118 -7.65 -5.54 -3.52
C ALA A 118 -6.59 -6.26 -2.66
N TYR A 119 -6.96 -7.37 -2.00
CA TYR A 119 -5.98 -8.19 -1.27
C TYR A 119 -4.97 -8.88 -2.19
N TYR A 120 -5.29 -9.12 -3.47
CA TYR A 120 -4.33 -9.74 -4.39
C TYR A 120 -3.14 -8.81 -4.66
N ARG A 121 -3.40 -7.50 -4.80
CA ARG A 121 -2.32 -6.50 -4.82
C ARG A 121 -1.72 -6.25 -3.44
N ALA A 122 -2.49 -6.38 -2.36
CA ALA A 122 -1.92 -6.27 -1.01
C ALA A 122 -0.90 -7.40 -0.74
N LEU A 123 -1.16 -8.63 -1.21
CA LEU A 123 -0.25 -9.77 -1.17
C LEU A 123 1.10 -9.41 -1.83
N GLY A 124 1.07 -8.87 -3.04
CA GLY A 124 2.27 -8.35 -3.70
C GLY A 124 2.94 -7.22 -2.92
N ALA A 125 2.17 -6.34 -2.28
CA ALA A 125 2.69 -5.22 -1.50
C ALA A 125 3.52 -5.68 -0.30
N VAL A 126 2.99 -6.61 0.47
CA VAL A 126 3.64 -7.14 1.67
C VAL A 126 4.81 -8.06 1.31
N ALA A 127 4.69 -8.83 0.23
CA ALA A 127 5.78 -9.66 -0.25
C ALA A 127 6.99 -8.84 -0.70
N LEU A 128 6.79 -7.75 -1.45
CA LEU A 128 7.87 -6.83 -1.88
C LEU A 128 8.63 -6.20 -0.71
N MET A 129 7.99 -6.10 0.46
CA MET A 129 8.56 -5.56 1.69
C MET A 129 9.11 -6.63 2.63
N ASP A 130 9.05 -7.90 2.21
CA ASP A 130 9.53 -9.08 2.95
C ASP A 130 8.76 -9.36 4.26
N TYR A 131 7.48 -8.98 4.31
CA TYR A 131 6.56 -9.29 5.40
C TYR A 131 5.97 -10.70 5.20
N LYS A 132 6.82 -11.71 5.35
CA LYS A 132 6.56 -13.12 5.05
C LYS A 132 5.32 -13.67 5.75
N LYS A 133 5.18 -13.43 7.05
CA LYS A 133 4.07 -13.92 7.86
C LYS A 133 2.75 -13.34 7.37
N THR A 134 2.73 -12.03 7.10
CA THR A 134 1.57 -11.36 6.54
C THR A 134 1.23 -11.88 5.14
N ALA A 135 2.24 -12.06 4.29
CA ALA A 135 2.05 -12.59 2.93
C ALA A 135 1.44 -14.01 2.94
N LEU A 136 1.96 -14.89 3.80
CA LEU A 136 1.43 -16.25 3.98
C LEU A 136 -0.01 -16.23 4.49
N GLN A 137 -0.33 -15.37 5.48
CA GLN A 137 -1.69 -15.24 5.98
C GLN A 137 -2.66 -14.81 4.89
N ILE A 138 -2.32 -13.77 4.11
CA ILE A 138 -3.16 -13.33 2.98
C ILE A 138 -3.32 -14.44 1.95
N PHE A 139 -2.24 -15.15 1.60
CA PHE A 139 -2.31 -16.25 0.64
C PHE A 139 -3.30 -17.32 1.11
N HIS A 140 -3.19 -17.79 2.35
CA HIS A 140 -4.05 -18.85 2.89
C HIS A 140 -5.51 -18.43 3.02
N ASP A 141 -5.77 -17.18 3.37
CA ASP A 141 -7.13 -16.69 3.59
C ASP A 141 -7.85 -16.30 2.30
N LYS A 142 -7.10 -15.84 1.27
CA LYS A 142 -7.68 -15.17 0.08
C LYS A 142 -7.40 -15.87 -1.23
N VAL A 143 -6.49 -16.84 -1.29
CA VAL A 143 -6.10 -17.49 -2.56
C VAL A 143 -6.52 -18.96 -2.56
N ASN A 144 -7.17 -19.38 -3.64
CA ASN A 144 -7.60 -20.75 -3.85
C ASN A 144 -7.63 -21.08 -5.35
N GLU A 145 -7.95 -22.33 -5.69
CA GLU A 145 -7.92 -22.81 -7.09
C GLU A 145 -8.89 -22.07 -8.01
N SER A 146 -9.99 -21.52 -7.49
CA SER A 146 -10.98 -20.80 -8.30
C SER A 146 -10.53 -19.39 -8.69
N ASN A 147 -9.63 -18.77 -7.92
CA ASN A 147 -9.22 -17.38 -8.14
C ASN A 147 -7.73 -17.20 -8.48
N VAL A 148 -6.90 -18.25 -8.35
CA VAL A 148 -5.43 -18.17 -8.51
C VAL A 148 -5.00 -17.55 -9.84
N HIS A 149 -5.77 -17.73 -10.92
CA HIS A 149 -5.48 -17.10 -12.20
C HIS A 149 -5.51 -15.58 -12.11
N THR A 150 -6.59 -15.00 -11.57
CA THR A 150 -6.72 -13.55 -11.33
C THR A 150 -5.69 -13.06 -10.31
N VAL A 151 -5.38 -13.85 -9.28
CA VAL A 151 -4.33 -13.48 -8.32
C VAL A 151 -2.97 -13.37 -9.00
N LEU A 152 -2.65 -14.28 -9.91
CA LEU A 152 -1.40 -14.26 -10.69
C LEU A 152 -1.33 -13.04 -11.62
N GLU A 153 -2.44 -12.62 -12.24
CA GLU A 153 -2.48 -11.40 -13.06
C GLU A 153 -2.12 -10.16 -12.21
N GLU A 154 -2.80 -9.99 -11.08
CA GLU A 154 -2.56 -8.88 -10.15
C GLU A 154 -1.15 -8.90 -9.54
N TRP A 155 -0.66 -10.10 -9.22
CA TRP A 155 0.69 -10.32 -8.73
C TRP A 155 1.73 -9.90 -9.77
N ASN A 156 1.59 -10.35 -11.02
CA ASN A 156 2.53 -10.04 -12.09
C ASN A 156 2.59 -8.53 -12.39
N GLU A 157 1.45 -7.85 -12.44
CA GLU A 157 1.42 -6.39 -12.61
C GLU A 157 2.18 -5.65 -11.50
N MET A 158 2.11 -6.18 -10.28
CA MET A 158 2.68 -5.52 -9.11
C MET A 158 4.18 -5.82 -8.91
N VAL A 159 4.54 -7.10 -8.99
CA VAL A 159 5.84 -7.64 -8.58
C VAL A 159 6.84 -7.66 -9.73
N HIS A 160 6.42 -7.91 -10.97
CA HIS A 160 7.31 -8.01 -12.13
C HIS A 160 7.52 -6.69 -12.86
N LYS A 161 7.05 -5.57 -12.31
CA LYS A 161 7.38 -4.25 -12.83
C LYS A 161 8.89 -3.99 -12.71
N LYS A 162 9.51 -3.39 -13.74
CA LYS A 162 10.93 -3.06 -13.76
C LYS A 162 11.35 -2.28 -12.50
N GLY A 163 12.44 -2.71 -11.85
CA GLY A 163 13.00 -2.06 -10.66
C GLY A 163 12.39 -2.50 -9.33
N ARG A 164 11.50 -3.51 -9.33
CA ARG A 164 10.98 -4.12 -8.10
C ARG A 164 12.03 -5.02 -7.45
N ARG A 165 12.01 -5.05 -6.11
CA ARG A 165 12.86 -5.92 -5.30
C ARG A 165 12.43 -7.37 -5.49
N GLN A 166 13.40 -8.26 -5.48
CA GLN A 166 13.21 -9.70 -5.37
C GLN A 166 13.78 -10.13 -4.01
N ASN A 167 12.98 -10.81 -3.21
CA ASN A 167 13.34 -11.30 -1.88
C ASN A 167 12.78 -12.71 -1.67
N GLU A 168 13.09 -13.32 -0.54
CA GLU A 168 12.66 -14.68 -0.23
C GLU A 168 11.14 -14.83 -0.20
N THR A 169 10.42 -13.83 0.34
CA THR A 169 8.96 -13.85 0.39
C THR A 169 8.33 -13.82 -1.00
N VAL A 170 8.86 -12.98 -1.91
CA VAL A 170 8.39 -12.91 -3.30
C VAL A 170 8.54 -14.26 -4.00
N LEU A 171 9.72 -14.88 -3.90
CA LEU A 171 9.99 -16.18 -4.53
C LEU A 171 9.08 -17.27 -3.95
N LEU A 172 8.92 -17.31 -2.62
CA LEU A 172 8.05 -18.27 -1.95
C LEU A 172 6.59 -18.16 -2.41
N ILE A 173 6.03 -16.94 -2.43
CA ILE A 173 4.63 -16.75 -2.83
C ILE A 173 4.45 -17.02 -4.33
N GLN A 174 5.41 -16.65 -5.17
CA GLN A 174 5.41 -17.01 -6.60
C GLN A 174 5.30 -18.52 -6.78
N ASP A 175 6.16 -19.30 -6.12
CA ASP A 175 6.16 -20.77 -6.22
C ASP A 175 4.82 -21.37 -5.75
N MET A 176 4.25 -20.82 -4.68
CA MET A 176 2.95 -21.24 -4.15
C MET A 176 1.81 -20.95 -5.14
N LEU A 177 1.78 -19.76 -5.75
CA LEU A 177 0.80 -19.37 -6.76
C LEU A 177 0.89 -20.26 -8.01
N GLU A 178 2.09 -20.48 -8.53
CA GLU A 178 2.31 -21.35 -9.70
C GLU A 178 1.93 -22.80 -9.43
N SER A 179 2.27 -23.31 -8.24
CA SER A 179 1.90 -24.66 -7.83
C SER A 179 0.38 -24.83 -7.74
N LEU A 180 -0.32 -23.82 -7.23
CA LEU A 180 -1.78 -23.82 -7.13
C LEU A 180 -2.44 -23.70 -8.51
N GLN A 181 -1.90 -22.86 -9.40
CA GLN A 181 -2.37 -22.72 -10.79
C GLN A 181 -2.27 -24.04 -11.56
N LYS A 182 -1.15 -24.78 -11.41
CA LYS A 182 -0.98 -26.10 -12.03
C LYS A 182 -2.01 -27.11 -11.52
N LYS A 183 -2.33 -27.07 -10.22
CA LYS A 183 -3.39 -27.94 -9.65
C LYS A 183 -4.77 -27.59 -10.22
N ALA A 184 -5.08 -26.31 -10.35
CA ALA A 184 -6.35 -25.84 -10.91
C ALA A 184 -6.54 -26.22 -12.38
N GLN A 185 -5.45 -26.29 -13.18
CA GLN A 185 -5.49 -26.70 -14.59
C GLN A 185 -5.65 -28.22 -14.80
N ASN A 186 -5.35 -29.02 -13.78
CA ASN A 186 -5.41 -30.49 -13.85
C ASN A 186 -6.71 -31.07 -13.27
N ARG A 187 -7.70 -30.23 -12.96
CA ARG A 187 -9.04 -30.60 -12.49
C ARG A 187 -10.07 -30.31 -13.57
#